data_AF-A0A960EAJ9-F1
#
_entry.id   AF-A0A960EAJ9-F1
#
_cell.length_a   1.000
_cell.length_b   1.000
_cell.length_c   1.000
_cell.angle_alpha   90.00
_cell.angle_beta   90.00
_cell.angle_gamma   90.00
#
_symmetry.space_group_name_H-M   'P 1'
#
loop_
_entity.id
_entity.type
_entity.pdbx_description
1 polymer ?
#
loop_
_entity_poly.entity_id
_entity_poly.type
_entity_poly.pdbx_seq_one_letter_code
_entity_poly.pdbx_strand_id
1 'polypeptide(L)'
;DTQIAEWTISAVRPAAAAPGGDPDDITICVAAPAYVGDDIEYMRDQVRWFGGMVGNHVADIVMRYGDTSDAVPQALTDYIKEREGYDYNQHGQAGNTHAAFVPDEIVDRFCILGPPSAQLERLAELRDLGVDQFAIYLQHDGKDHTLTEYGERVIPFVNETKLAKT
;
A
#
# COMPACT_ATOMS: atom_id res chain seq x y z
N ASP A 1 3.45 2.61 -0.95
CA ASP A 1 4.78 3.24 -1.12
C ASP A 1 5.25 2.93 -2.52
N THR A 2 5.37 3.94 -3.37
CA THR A 2 5.68 3.76 -4.79
C THR A 2 7.11 3.26 -5.01
N GLN A 3 8.06 3.61 -4.15
CA GLN A 3 9.44 3.13 -4.26
C GLN A 3 9.54 1.63 -3.93
N ILE A 4 8.79 1.18 -2.92
CA ILE A 4 8.73 -0.25 -2.56
C ILE A 4 7.99 -1.03 -3.65
N ALA A 5 6.92 -0.47 -4.21
CA ALA A 5 6.21 -1.07 -5.34
C ALA A 5 7.15 -1.23 -6.54
N GLU A 6 7.85 -0.16 -6.95
CA GLU A 6 8.83 -0.18 -8.03
C GLU A 6 9.92 -1.24 -7.81
N TRP A 7 10.51 -1.27 -6.61
CA TRP A 7 11.54 -2.23 -6.25
C TRP A 7 11.03 -3.68 -6.34
N THR A 8 9.85 -3.95 -5.78
CA THR A 8 9.25 -5.29 -5.79
C THR A 8 8.90 -5.74 -7.20
N ILE A 9 8.28 -4.86 -8.00
CA ILE A 9 7.88 -5.15 -9.39
C ILE A 9 9.13 -5.43 -10.25
N SER A 10 10.19 -4.64 -10.05
CA SER A 10 11.47 -4.81 -10.75
C SER A 10 12.16 -6.14 -10.42
N ALA A 11 11.90 -6.72 -9.25
CA ALA A 11 12.40 -8.04 -8.89
C ALA A 11 11.55 -9.18 -9.48
N VAL A 12 10.23 -8.99 -9.60
CA VAL A 12 9.29 -10.03 -10.09
C VAL A 12 9.39 -10.24 -11.61
N ARG A 13 9.42 -9.15 -12.39
CA ARG A 13 9.36 -9.25 -13.87
C ARG A 13 10.54 -10.04 -14.49
N PRO A 14 11.80 -9.89 -14.05
CA PRO A 14 12.90 -10.71 -14.55
C PRO A 14 12.77 -12.20 -14.19
N ALA A 15 12.19 -12.52 -13.04
CA ALA A 15 11.94 -13.91 -12.65
C ALA A 15 10.86 -14.56 -13.54
N ALA A 16 9.88 -13.77 -13.98
CA ALA A 16 8.87 -14.16 -14.96
C ALA A 16 9.45 -14.41 -16.35
N ALA A 17 10.53 -13.71 -16.71
CA ALA A 17 11.25 -13.84 -17.98
C ALA A 17 12.17 -15.07 -18.04
N ALA A 18 12.18 -15.94 -17.03
CA ALA A 18 12.96 -17.17 -17.04
C ALA A 18 12.58 -18.05 -18.25
N PRO A 19 13.48 -18.94 -18.74
CA PRO A 19 13.26 -19.68 -19.98
C PRO A 19 11.87 -20.36 -20.04
N GLY A 20 11.02 -19.88 -20.95
CA GLY A 20 9.66 -20.36 -21.16
C GLY A 20 8.53 -19.53 -20.52
N GLY A 21 8.85 -18.45 -19.80
CA GLY A 21 7.87 -17.49 -19.28
C GLY A 21 7.79 -16.20 -20.09
N ASP A 22 6.62 -15.56 -20.05
CA ASP A 22 6.37 -14.22 -20.59
C ASP A 22 6.10 -13.26 -19.41
N PRO A 23 6.93 -12.22 -19.20
CA PRO A 23 6.67 -11.23 -18.16
C PRO A 23 5.33 -10.50 -18.28
N ASP A 24 4.77 -10.46 -19.49
CA ASP A 24 3.49 -9.81 -19.76
C ASP A 24 2.28 -10.69 -19.37
N ASP A 25 2.51 -11.97 -19.08
CA ASP A 25 1.47 -12.86 -18.51
C ASP A 25 1.25 -12.63 -17.01
N ILE A 26 2.08 -11.83 -16.34
CA ILE A 26 1.93 -11.52 -14.91
C ILE A 26 1.11 -10.25 -14.70
N THR A 27 0.03 -10.38 -13.95
CA THR A 27 -0.71 -9.24 -13.39
C THR A 27 -0.21 -8.89 -11.99
N ILE A 28 0.10 -7.62 -11.77
CA ILE A 28 0.52 -7.08 -10.47
C ILE A 28 -0.69 -6.45 -9.76
N CYS A 29 -1.00 -6.96 -8.57
CA CYS A 29 -1.99 -6.36 -7.67
C CYS A 29 -1.28 -5.75 -6.46
N VAL A 30 -1.51 -4.46 -6.21
CA VAL A 30 -1.07 -3.76 -5.00
C VAL A 30 -2.27 -3.60 -4.07
N ALA A 31 -2.07 -3.85 -2.78
CA ALA A 31 -3.11 -3.69 -1.78
C ALA A 31 -2.68 -2.71 -0.68
N ALA A 32 -3.54 -1.75 -0.35
CA ALA A 32 -3.32 -0.79 0.72
C ALA A 32 -4.65 -0.20 1.23
N PRO A 33 -4.69 0.39 2.44
CA PRO A 33 -5.81 1.19 2.87
C PRO A 33 -5.97 2.44 2.00
N ALA A 34 -7.22 2.76 1.68
CA ALA A 34 -7.60 4.05 1.13
C ALA A 34 -8.66 4.69 2.03
N TYR A 35 -8.49 5.96 2.37
CA TYR A 35 -9.46 6.74 3.15
C TYR A 35 -9.76 8.03 2.40
N VAL A 36 -11.01 8.21 1.96
CA VAL A 36 -11.46 9.45 1.33
C VAL A 36 -12.02 10.41 2.37
N GLY A 37 -11.49 11.64 2.40
CA GLY A 37 -11.89 12.68 3.34
C GLY A 37 -10.92 13.85 3.35
N ASP A 38 -11.13 14.79 4.27
CA ASP A 38 -10.35 16.04 4.36
C ASP A 38 -9.54 16.16 5.66
N ASP A 39 -9.86 15.37 6.70
CA ASP A 39 -9.16 15.36 7.99
C ASP A 39 -7.98 14.37 7.98
N ILE A 40 -6.84 14.80 7.44
CA ILE A 40 -5.64 13.96 7.26
C ILE A 40 -5.13 13.37 8.58
N GLU A 41 -5.15 14.17 9.66
CA GLU A 41 -4.67 13.71 10.97
C GLU A 41 -5.52 12.55 11.48
N TYR A 42 -6.86 12.72 11.46
CA TYR A 42 -7.78 11.66 11.85
C TYR A 42 -7.67 10.42 10.95
N MET A 43 -7.60 10.63 9.64
CA MET A 43 -7.49 9.55 8.66
C MET A 43 -6.24 8.71 8.89
N ARG A 44 -5.09 9.35 9.19
CA ARG A 44 -3.84 8.63 9.51
C ARG A 44 -4.02 7.72 10.70
N ASP A 45 -4.62 8.20 11.78
CA ASP A 45 -4.84 7.40 12.99
C ASP A 45 -5.74 6.18 12.72
N GLN A 46 -6.75 6.34 11.85
CA GLN A 46 -7.63 5.25 11.46
C GLN A 46 -6.91 4.13 10.70
N VAL A 47 -5.88 4.45 9.90
CA VAL A 47 -5.16 3.47 9.08
C VAL A 47 -3.75 3.13 9.59
N ARG A 48 -3.30 3.74 10.70
CA ARG A 48 -1.95 3.57 11.25
C ARG A 48 -1.59 2.11 11.54
N TRP A 49 -2.60 1.29 11.83
CA TRP A 49 -2.46 -0.16 12.02
C TRP A 49 -1.77 -0.86 10.85
N PHE A 50 -1.95 -0.35 9.62
CA PHE A 50 -1.37 -0.94 8.42
C PHE A 50 0.14 -0.75 8.37
N GLY A 51 0.64 0.43 8.74
CA GLY A 51 2.08 0.67 8.89
C GLY A 51 2.69 -0.30 9.90
N GLY A 52 2.03 -0.51 11.04
CA GLY A 52 2.45 -1.48 12.06
C GLY A 52 2.52 -2.92 11.53
N MET A 53 1.55 -3.32 10.68
CA MET A 53 1.56 -4.61 10.00
C MET A 53 2.74 -4.75 9.02
N VAL A 54 2.98 -3.74 8.18
CA VAL A 54 4.10 -3.75 7.22
C VAL A 54 5.45 -3.82 7.94
N GLY A 55 5.60 -3.11 9.06
CA GLY A 55 6.81 -3.13 9.88
C GLY A 55 7.22 -4.53 10.33
N ASN A 56 6.26 -5.42 10.56
CA ASN A 56 6.54 -6.82 10.90
C ASN A 56 7.18 -7.57 9.72
N HIS A 57 6.58 -7.46 8.54
CA HIS A 57 7.09 -8.14 7.34
C HIS A 57 8.46 -7.61 6.94
N VAL A 58 8.68 -6.30 7.06
CA VAL A 58 9.98 -5.67 6.79
C VAL A 58 11.03 -6.15 7.79
N ALA A 59 10.71 -6.22 9.07
CA ALA A 59 11.63 -6.74 10.09
C ALA A 59 12.02 -8.19 9.81
N ASP A 60 11.08 -9.04 9.35
CA ASP A 60 11.38 -10.43 8.98
C ASP A 60 12.31 -10.51 7.75
N ILE A 61 12.11 -9.63 6.75
CA ILE A 61 12.99 -9.55 5.57
C ILE A 61 14.39 -9.10 5.98
N VAL A 62 14.52 -8.04 6.79
CA VAL A 62 15.82 -7.54 7.27
C VAL A 62 16.53 -8.59 8.13
N MET A 63 15.80 -9.30 9.00
CA MET A 63 16.37 -10.38 9.81
C MET A 63 16.88 -11.54 8.94
N ARG A 64 16.20 -11.83 7.83
CA ARG A 64 16.52 -12.97 6.95
C ARG A 64 17.62 -12.66 5.93
N TYR A 65 17.69 -11.41 5.44
CA TYR A 65 18.58 -11.02 4.34
C TYR A 65 19.65 -10.00 4.73
N GLY A 66 19.64 -9.49 5.97
CA GLY A 66 20.59 -8.51 6.49
C GLY A 66 20.18 -7.06 6.20
N ASP A 67 20.61 -6.15 7.09
CA ASP A 67 20.38 -4.69 7.03
C ASP A 67 21.30 -3.95 6.04
N THR A 68 22.27 -4.67 5.49
CA THR A 68 23.38 -4.15 4.66
C THR A 68 23.27 -4.56 3.19
N SER A 69 22.23 -5.31 2.83
CA SER A 69 21.98 -5.60 1.42
C SER A 69 21.35 -4.38 0.77
N ASP A 70 21.89 -3.95 -0.38
CA ASP A 70 21.25 -2.98 -1.30
C ASP A 70 19.85 -3.43 -1.77
N ALA A 71 19.35 -4.57 -1.27
CA ALA A 71 18.06 -5.13 -1.57
C ALA A 71 16.93 -4.44 -0.78
N VAL A 72 17.10 -3.89 0.42
CA VAL A 72 15.98 -3.29 1.16
C VAL A 72 16.08 -1.76 1.20
N PRO A 73 15.07 -1.00 0.71
CA PRO A 73 15.09 0.46 0.78
C PRO A 73 15.38 1.00 2.18
N GLN A 74 16.29 1.98 2.30
CA GLN A 74 16.74 2.53 3.59
C GLN A 74 15.58 3.01 4.48
N ALA A 75 14.58 3.68 3.88
CA ALA A 75 13.37 4.15 4.56
C ALA A 75 12.61 3.03 5.31
N LEU A 76 12.67 1.79 4.83
CA LEU A 76 12.10 0.63 5.50
C LEU A 76 12.93 0.17 6.69
N THR A 77 14.26 0.18 6.55
CA THR A 77 15.17 -0.25 7.61
C THR A 77 15.24 0.73 8.78
N ASP A 78 15.08 2.04 8.54
CA ASP A 78 15.08 3.04 9.61
C ASP A 78 13.78 2.99 10.42
N TYR A 79 12.65 2.78 9.75
CA TYR A 79 11.35 2.61 10.37
C TYR A 79 11.29 1.45 11.40
N ILE A 80 12.00 0.34 11.17
CA ILE A 80 11.95 -0.82 12.07
C ILE A 80 12.86 -0.69 13.31
N LYS A 81 13.83 0.23 13.32
CA LYS A 81 14.81 0.36 14.43
C LYS A 81 14.16 0.81 15.74
N GLU A 82 13.05 1.54 15.66
CA GLU A 82 12.33 2.10 16.81
C GLU A 82 11.23 1.14 17.35
N ARG A 83 11.09 -0.06 16.77
CA ARG A 83 10.05 -1.02 17.16
C ARG A 83 10.41 -1.78 18.43
N GLU A 84 9.56 -1.71 19.45
CA GLU A 84 9.56 -2.61 20.61
C GLU A 84 8.38 -3.61 20.51
N GLY A 85 8.60 -4.86 20.94
CA GLY A 85 7.66 -6.01 21.00
C GLY A 85 6.22 -5.85 20.44
N TYR A 86 5.87 -6.65 19.42
CA TYR A 86 4.56 -6.63 18.76
C TYR A 86 3.65 -7.79 19.20
N ASP A 87 2.42 -7.48 19.63
CA ASP A 87 1.37 -8.46 19.97
C ASP A 87 0.49 -8.76 18.74
N TYR A 88 0.46 -10.02 18.32
CA TYR A 88 -0.37 -10.51 17.21
C TYR A 88 -1.88 -10.46 17.51
N ASN A 89 -2.32 -10.38 18.77
CA ASN A 89 -3.75 -10.39 19.11
C ASN A 89 -4.50 -9.12 18.70
N GLN A 90 -3.80 -8.00 18.47
CA GLN A 90 -4.40 -6.74 18.03
C GLN A 90 -4.20 -6.48 16.52
N HIS A 91 -3.73 -7.50 15.78
CA HIS A 91 -3.34 -7.38 14.38
C HIS A 91 -4.52 -6.93 13.49
N GLY A 92 -4.27 -5.94 12.62
CA GLY A 92 -5.27 -5.46 11.66
C GLY A 92 -6.40 -4.59 12.22
N GLN A 93 -6.32 -4.12 13.47
CA GLN A 93 -7.38 -3.34 14.10
C GLN A 93 -7.06 -1.83 14.15
N ALA A 94 -8.02 -1.01 13.73
CA ALA A 94 -7.97 0.45 13.93
C ALA A 94 -8.00 0.80 15.43
N GLY A 95 -7.20 1.78 15.85
CA GLY A 95 -7.05 2.16 17.26
C GLY A 95 -6.17 1.23 18.11
N ASN A 96 -5.42 0.31 17.49
CA ASN A 96 -4.47 -0.57 18.18
C ASN A 96 -3.29 0.24 18.77
N THR A 97 -3.03 0.07 20.07
CA THR A 97 -1.97 0.77 20.82
C THR A 97 -0.55 0.43 20.34
N HIS A 98 -0.35 -0.70 19.66
CA HIS A 98 0.93 -1.14 19.11
C HIS A 98 1.30 -0.44 17.80
N ALA A 99 0.45 0.41 17.21
CA ALA A 99 0.78 1.16 16.00
C ALA A 99 1.22 2.61 16.29
N ALA A 100 1.24 3.04 17.56
CA ALA A 100 1.58 4.42 17.95
C ALA A 100 3.02 4.83 17.58
N PHE A 101 3.93 3.87 17.41
CA PHE A 101 5.31 4.14 16.98
C PHE A 101 5.43 4.47 15.48
N VAL A 102 4.38 4.22 14.69
CA VAL A 102 4.43 4.40 13.24
C VAL A 102 4.35 5.90 12.92
N PRO A 103 5.37 6.51 12.30
CA PRO A 103 5.35 7.93 11.95
C PRO A 103 4.29 8.24 10.88
N ASP A 104 3.77 9.47 10.87
CA ASP A 104 2.81 9.94 9.87
C ASP A 104 3.30 9.76 8.43
N GLU A 105 4.58 10.04 8.18
CA GLU A 105 5.18 9.87 6.85
C GLU A 105 5.09 8.41 6.38
N ILE A 106 5.25 7.45 7.29
CA ILE A 106 5.11 6.02 6.96
C ILE A 106 3.67 5.72 6.58
N VAL A 107 2.69 6.27 7.30
CA VAL A 107 1.27 6.12 6.93
C VAL A 107 0.97 6.70 5.55
N ASP A 108 1.45 7.91 5.24
CA ASP A 108 1.22 8.57 3.96
C ASP A 108 1.88 7.84 2.77
N ARG A 109 3.01 7.19 3.04
CA ARG A 109 3.70 6.35 2.06
C ARG A 109 2.93 5.06 1.81
N PHE A 110 2.41 4.41 2.85
CA PHE A 110 1.78 3.09 2.73
C PHE A 110 0.29 3.11 2.41
N CYS A 111 -0.41 4.20 2.69
CA CYS A 111 -1.85 4.34 2.50
C CYS A 111 -2.16 5.43 1.46
N ILE A 112 -3.41 5.49 1.01
CA ILE A 112 -3.90 6.58 0.14
C ILE A 112 -4.95 7.39 0.91
N LEU A 113 -4.59 8.59 1.33
CA LEU A 113 -5.44 9.47 2.14
C LEU A 113 -5.81 10.74 1.37
N GLY A 114 -6.97 11.30 1.67
CA GLY A 114 -7.39 12.58 1.11
C GLY A 114 -8.52 12.48 0.09
N PRO A 115 -8.85 13.58 -0.59
CA PRO A 115 -9.99 13.66 -1.50
C PRO A 115 -9.81 12.76 -2.74
N PRO A 116 -10.86 12.56 -3.56
CA PRO A 116 -10.77 11.72 -4.76
C PRO A 116 -9.62 12.08 -5.72
N SER A 117 -9.22 13.35 -5.79
CA SER A 117 -8.05 13.76 -6.60
C SER A 117 -6.74 13.14 -6.10
N ALA A 118 -6.53 13.08 -4.78
CA ALA A 118 -5.34 12.45 -4.19
C ALA A 118 -5.34 10.94 -4.44
N GLN A 119 -6.53 10.31 -4.42
CA GLN A 119 -6.69 8.90 -4.78
C GLN A 119 -6.27 8.66 -6.24
N LEU A 120 -6.77 9.48 -7.17
CA LEU A 120 -6.47 9.38 -8.59
C LEU A 120 -4.99 9.61 -8.90
N GLU A 121 -4.36 10.59 -8.25
CA GLU A 121 -2.93 10.87 -8.41
C GLU A 121 -2.09 9.65 -8.03
N ARG A 122 -2.32 9.08 -6.84
CA ARG A 122 -1.56 7.90 -6.39
C ARG A 122 -1.85 6.66 -7.22
N LEU A 123 -3.09 6.46 -7.67
CA LEU A 123 -3.43 5.33 -8.56
C LEU A 123 -2.78 5.49 -9.94
N ALA A 124 -2.64 6.71 -10.45
CA ALA A 124 -1.90 6.98 -11.68
C ALA A 124 -0.40 6.67 -11.52
N GLU A 125 0.22 7.09 -10.41
CA GLU A 125 1.62 6.73 -10.10
C GLU A 125 1.82 5.21 -10.07
N LEU A 126 0.93 4.47 -9.42
CA LEU A 126 1.00 3.00 -9.35
C LEU A 126 0.82 2.36 -10.74
N ARG A 127 -0.13 2.84 -11.53
CA ARG A 127 -0.33 2.37 -12.91
C ARG A 127 0.91 2.59 -13.76
N ASP A 128 1.56 3.75 -13.63
CA ASP A 128 2.76 4.09 -14.41
C ASP A 128 3.97 3.20 -14.01
N LEU A 129 3.94 2.59 -12.82
CA LEU A 129 4.87 1.54 -12.39
C LEU A 129 4.51 0.13 -12.90
N GLY A 130 3.42 -0.01 -13.66
CA GLY A 130 2.96 -1.29 -14.20
C GLY A 130 2.14 -2.13 -13.21
N VAL A 131 1.43 -1.48 -12.28
CA VAL A 131 0.40 -2.10 -11.45
C VAL A 131 -0.90 -2.25 -12.25
N ASP A 132 -1.44 -3.47 -12.31
CA ASP A 132 -2.66 -3.78 -13.05
C ASP A 132 -3.92 -3.65 -12.20
N GLN A 133 -3.81 -3.90 -10.89
CA GLN A 133 -4.92 -3.88 -9.96
C GLN A 133 -4.54 -3.21 -8.65
N PHE A 134 -5.49 -2.45 -8.08
CA PHE A 134 -5.38 -1.91 -6.74
C PHE A 134 -6.52 -2.43 -5.86
N ALA A 135 -6.18 -3.13 -4.78
CA ALA A 135 -7.12 -3.67 -3.81
C ALA A 135 -7.16 -2.78 -2.55
N ILE A 136 -8.37 -2.37 -2.16
CA ILE A 136 -8.54 -1.44 -1.04
C ILE A 136 -8.81 -2.21 0.25
N TYR A 137 -8.03 -1.94 1.29
CA TYR A 137 -8.38 -2.34 2.66
C TYR A 137 -9.29 -1.29 3.31
N LEU A 138 -10.59 -1.59 3.37
CA LEU A 138 -11.61 -0.73 4.00
C LEU A 138 -11.78 -1.01 5.51
N GLN A 139 -10.66 -1.11 6.23
CA GLN A 139 -10.64 -1.35 7.66
C GLN A 139 -10.36 -0.05 8.42
N HIS A 140 -11.35 0.84 8.34
CA HIS A 140 -11.44 2.11 9.06
C HIS A 140 -12.92 2.50 9.19
N ASP A 141 -13.22 3.52 9.97
CA ASP A 141 -14.59 3.94 10.26
C ASP A 141 -15.33 4.59 9.06
N GLY A 142 -14.61 5.31 8.19
CA GLY A 142 -15.15 5.95 6.98
C GLY A 142 -15.42 5.03 5.77
N LYS A 143 -15.41 3.70 5.95
CA LYS A 143 -15.44 2.71 4.85
C LYS A 143 -16.59 2.88 3.85
N ASP A 144 -17.80 3.21 4.32
CA ASP A 144 -18.98 3.33 3.45
C ASP A 144 -18.89 4.59 2.56
N HIS A 145 -18.37 5.68 3.13
CA HIS A 145 -18.09 6.90 2.38
C HIS A 145 -16.98 6.70 1.36
N THR A 146 -15.84 6.10 1.76
CA THR A 146 -14.77 5.74 0.83
C THR A 146 -15.29 4.86 -0.31
N LEU A 147 -16.09 3.84 -0.01
CA LEU A 147 -16.65 2.95 -1.03
C LEU A 147 -17.54 3.71 -2.03
N THR A 148 -18.37 4.64 -1.53
CA THR A 148 -19.23 5.49 -2.35
C THR A 148 -18.40 6.38 -3.28
N GLU A 149 -17.41 7.09 -2.73
CA GLU A 149 -16.53 7.99 -3.50
C GLU A 149 -15.71 7.21 -4.54
N TYR A 150 -15.26 5.99 -4.21
CA TYR A 150 -14.58 5.15 -5.20
C TYR A 150 -15.51 4.76 -6.35
N GLY A 151 -16.76 4.39 -6.06
CA GLY A 151 -17.76 4.05 -7.07
C GLY A 151 -18.13 5.22 -7.98
N GLU A 152 -18.29 6.42 -7.41
CA GLU A 152 -18.78 7.59 -8.14
C GLU A 152 -17.68 8.43 -8.79
N ARG A 153 -16.50 8.51 -8.17
CA ARG A 153 -15.50 9.53 -8.51
C ARG A 153 -14.09 9.00 -8.77
N VAL A 154 -13.78 7.76 -8.42
CA VAL A 154 -12.45 7.19 -8.67
C VAL A 154 -12.48 6.17 -9.79
N ILE A 155 -13.23 5.07 -9.64
CA ILE A 155 -13.31 3.97 -10.60
C ILE A 155 -13.65 4.45 -12.03
N PRO A 156 -14.59 5.39 -12.24
CA PRO A 156 -14.92 5.87 -13.59
C PRO A 156 -13.75 6.56 -14.32
N PHE A 157 -12.75 7.06 -13.60
CA PHE A 157 -11.59 7.76 -14.17
C PHE A 157 -10.34 6.88 -14.26
N VAL A 158 -10.30 5.77 -13.52
CA VAL A 158 -9.17 4.83 -13.54
C VAL A 158 -9.37 3.73 -14.57
N ASN A 159 -10.61 3.23 -14.71
CA ASN A 159 -10.91 2.19 -15.68
C ASN A 159 -11.21 2.79 -17.05
N GLU A 160 -10.67 2.19 -18.10
CA GLU A 160 -11.16 2.46 -19.46
C GLU A 160 -12.67 2.21 -19.50
N THR A 161 -13.42 3.22 -19.90
CA THR A 161 -14.85 3.04 -20.19
C THR A 161 -14.98 2.19 -21.45
N LYS A 162 -15.04 0.87 -21.28
CA LYS A 162 -15.33 -0.05 -22.38
C LYS A 162 -16.82 0.07 -22.69
N LEU A 163 -17.14 0.58 -23.89
CA LEU A 163 -18.49 0.53 -24.42
C LEU A 163 -19.01 -0.91 -24.36
N ALA A 164 -20.28 -1.09 -24.00
CA ALA A 164 -20.91 -2.40 -24.02
C ALA A 164 -20.73 -3.01 -25.42
N LYS A 165 -20.26 -4.26 -25.49
CA LYS A 165 -20.16 -4.97 -26.77
C LYS A 165 -21.57 -5.08 -27.36
N THR A 166 -21.79 -4.42 -28.49
CA THR A 166 -22.98 -4.57 -29.35
C THR A 166 -23.01 -5.93 -30.01
#